data_AF-A0A7Y1ZFH8-F1
#
_entry.id   AF-A0A7Y1ZFH8-F1
#
_cell.length_a   1.000
_cell.length_b   1.000
_cell.length_c   1.000
_cell.angle_alpha   90.00
_cell.angle_beta   90.00
_cell.angle_gamma   90.00
#
_symmetry.space_group_name_H-M   'P 1'
#
loop_
_entity.id
_entity.type
_entity.pdbx_description
1 polymer ?
#
loop_
_entity_poly.entity_id
_entity_poly.type
_entity_poly.pdbx_seq_one_letter_code
_entity_poly.pdbx_strand_id
1 'polypeptide(L)' 'LDPRKNTRTIDAPWWQRLVFAPFGVNYHMEHHFMASVPCYRLKALRRHLREKGALEGVPEFRGYGALLRHAVAA' A
#
# COMPACT_ATOMS: atom_id res chain seq x y z
N LEU A 1 15.22 -7.46 2.70
CA LEU A 1 14.96 -6.08 3.19
C LEU A 1 13.52 -6.02 3.70
N ASP A 2 13.24 -5.28 4.78
CA ASP A 2 11.88 -5.15 5.30
C ASP A 2 11.00 -4.32 4.33
N PRO A 3 9.93 -4.90 3.73
CA PRO A 3 9.10 -4.19 2.76
C PRO A 3 8.41 -2.97 3.38
N ARG A 4 8.17 -2.97 4.70
CA ARG A 4 7.55 -1.85 5.43
C ARG A 4 8.43 -0.61 5.47
N LYS A 5 9.71 -0.70 5.13
CA LYS A 5 10.63 0.44 5.11
C LYS A 5 10.87 1.01 3.71
N ASN A 6 10.65 0.21 2.67
CA ASN A 6 11.08 0.52 1.30
C ASN A 6 9.93 0.55 0.29
N THR A 7 8.73 0.14 0.70
CA THR A 7 7.55 0.10 -0.17
C THR A 7 6.35 0.67 0.57
N ARG A 8 5.34 1.14 -0.18
CA ARG A 8 4.15 1.79 0.39
C ARG A 8 2.86 1.27 -0.21
N THR A 9 1.83 1.30 0.64
CA THR A 9 0.43 1.16 0.23
C THR A 9 -0.19 2.54 0.23
N ILE A 10 -1.03 2.79 -0.78
CA ILE A 10 -1.73 4.05 -0.92
C ILE A 10 -3.22 3.77 -0.78
N ASP A 11 -3.84 4.37 0.24
CA ASP A 11 -5.30 4.37 0.42
C ASP A 11 -5.88 5.43 -0.52
N ALA A 12 -5.93 5.06 -1.80
CA ALA A 12 -6.32 5.94 -2.91
C ALA A 12 -7.85 5.95 -3.13
N PRO A 13 -8.46 7.12 -3.39
CA PRO A 13 -9.84 7.21 -3.84
C PRO A 13 -10.03 6.48 -5.18
N TRP A 14 -11.27 6.07 -5.47
CA TRP A 14 -11.58 5.20 -6.61
C TRP A 14 -11.04 5.73 -7.95
N TRP A 15 -11.09 7.06 -8.17
CA TRP A 15 -10.62 7.67 -9.40
C TRP A 15 -9.09 7.60 -9.54
N GLN A 16 -8.34 7.77 -8.44
CA GLN A 16 -6.87 7.60 -8.44
C GLN A 16 -6.47 6.15 -8.68
N ARG A 17 -7.27 5.20 -8.16
CA ARG A 17 -7.05 3.78 -8.42
C ARG A 17 -7.22 3.47 -9.92
N LEU A 18 -8.17 4.11 -10.61
CA LEU A 18 -8.34 3.90 -12.04
C LEU A 18 -7.17 4.49 -12.85
N VAL A 19 -6.72 5.70 -12.51
CA VAL A 19 -5.72 6.45 -13.28
C VAL A 19 -4.28 6.01 -12.99
N PHE A 20 -3.92 5.82 -11.71
CA PHE A 20 -2.54 5.61 -11.28
C PHE A 20 -2.25 4.18 -10.82
N ALA A 21 -3.27 3.43 -10.40
CA ALA A 21 -3.10 2.08 -9.85
C ALA A 21 -4.15 1.06 -10.29
N PRO A 22 -4.30 0.84 -11.61
CA PRO A 22 -5.18 -0.21 -12.09
C PRO A 22 -4.72 -1.56 -11.51
N PHE A 23 -5.67 -2.48 -11.34
CA PHE A 23 -5.42 -3.85 -10.85
C PHE A 23 -4.83 -3.95 -9.42
N GLY A 24 -4.99 -2.93 -8.59
CA GLY A 24 -4.65 -3.02 -7.16
C GLY A 24 -3.17 -2.87 -6.85
N VAL A 25 -2.37 -2.34 -7.79
CA VAL A 25 -0.95 -2.03 -7.57
C VAL A 25 -0.72 -0.99 -6.46
N ASN A 26 -1.76 -0.26 -6.03
CA ASN A 26 -1.69 0.62 -4.86
C ASN A 26 -1.43 -0.16 -3.55
N TYR A 27 -1.63 -1.48 -3.53
CA TYR A 27 -1.25 -2.39 -2.43
C TYR A 27 0.15 -2.97 -2.62
N HIS A 28 1.10 -2.14 -3.06
CA HIS A 28 2.44 -2.58 -3.45
C HIS A 28 3.22 -3.19 -2.27
N MET A 29 3.09 -2.62 -1.07
CA MET A 29 3.73 -3.17 0.11
C MET A 29 3.21 -4.55 0.46
N GLU A 30 1.89 -4.79 0.37
CA GLU A 30 1.31 -6.12 0.59
C GLU A 30 1.80 -7.13 -0.44
N HIS A 31 1.96 -6.71 -1.70
CA HIS A 31 2.53 -7.56 -2.74
C HIS A 31 3.98 -7.95 -2.41
N HIS A 32 4.83 -7.02 -1.96
CA HIS A 32 6.18 -7.36 -1.51
C HIS A 32 6.22 -8.16 -0.21
N PHE A 33 5.21 -7.99 0.65
CA PHE A 33 5.07 -8.77 1.87
C PHE A 33 4.78 -10.25 1.56
N MET A 34 3.91 -10.52 0.58
CA MET A 34 3.58 -11.88 0.15
C MET A 34 3.21 -11.92 -1.34
N ALA A 35 4.22 -12.04 -2.21
CA ALA A 35 4.06 -11.93 -3.66
C ALA A 35 3.21 -13.04 -4.28
N SER A 36 3.04 -14.17 -3.58
CA SER A 36 2.16 -15.28 -3.99
C SER A 36 0.67 -14.95 -3.85
N VAL A 37 0.30 -13.88 -3.14
CA VAL A 37 -1.10 -13.47 -3.00
C VAL A 37 -1.56 -12.78 -4.28
N PRO A 38 -2.65 -13.25 -4.92
CA PRO A 38 -3.14 -12.62 -6.13
C PRO A 38 -3.63 -11.19 -5.86
N CYS A 39 -3.47 -10.30 -6.84
CA CYS A 39 -3.70 -8.86 -6.69
C CYS A 39 -5.09 -8.50 -6.13
N TYR A 40 -6.13 -9.25 -6.52
CA TYR A 40 -7.51 -9.06 -6.06
C TYR A 40 -7.73 -9.43 -4.57
N ARG A 41 -6.77 -10.11 -3.92
CA ARG A 41 -6.80 -10.43 -2.48
C ARG A 41 -5.85 -9.57 -1.63
N LEU A 42 -5.09 -8.65 -2.23
CA LEU A 42 -4.14 -7.82 -1.47
C LEU A 42 -4.83 -6.92 -0.42
N LYS A 43 -6.05 -6.44 -0.70
CA LYS A 43 -6.85 -5.71 0.30
C LYS A 43 -7.21 -6.59 1.51
N ALA A 44 -7.51 -7.87 1.27
CA ALA A 44 -7.81 -8.82 2.34
C ALA A 44 -6.55 -9.15 3.14
N LEU A 45 -5.41 -9.30 2.47
CA LEU A 45 -4.10 -9.45 3.12
C LEU A 45 -3.78 -8.24 4.01
N ARG A 46 -3.95 -7.00 3.52
CA ARG A 46 -3.76 -5.78 4.32
C ARG A 46 -4.57 -5.81 5.60
N ARG A 47 -5.86 -6.16 5.50
CA ARG A 47 -6.74 -6.27 6.68
C ARG A 47 -6.20 -7.28 7.69
N HIS A 48 -5.81 -8.47 7.22
CA HIS A 48 -5.21 -9.50 8.08
C HIS A 48 -3.92 -9.02 8.76
N LEU A 49 -3.04 -8.34 8.02
CA LEU A 49 -1.79 -7.79 8.57
C LEU A 49 -2.06 -6.70 9.63
N ARG A 50 -3.09 -5.87 9.44
CA ARG A 50 -3.52 -4.89 10.46
C ARG A 50 -4.03 -5.57 11.72
N GLU A 51 -4.90 -6.56 11.57
CA GLU A 51 -5.46 -7.32 12.70
C GLU A 51 -4.38 -8.02 13.53
N LYS A 52 -3.26 -8.40 12.90
CA LYS A 52 -2.10 -9.02 13.56
C LYS A 52 -1.07 -8.02 14.11
N GLY A 53 -1.32 -6.72 14.03
CA GLY A 53 -0.36 -5.68 14.46
C GLY A 53 0.88 -5.55 13.56
N ALA A 54 0.94 -6.27 12.44
CA ALA A 54 2.14 -6.32 11.58
C ALA A 54 2.44 -4.99 10.86
N LEU A 55 1.42 -4.11 10.76
CA LEU A 55 1.51 -2.79 10.13
C LEU A 55 1.63 -1.64 11.13
N GLU A 56 1.88 -1.91 12.41
CA GLU A 56 2.11 -0.86 13.40
C GLU A 56 3.32 0.01 13.01
N GLY A 57 3.16 1.34 13.15
CA GLY A 57 4.17 2.32 12.77
C GLY A 57 4.38 2.49 11.25
N VAL A 58 3.65 1.78 10.40
CA VAL A 58 3.72 1.98 8.94
C VAL A 58 2.95 3.26 8.56
N PRO A 59 3.58 4.23 7.88
CA PRO A 59 2.89 5.45 7.45
C PRO A 59 1.74 5.15 6.48
N GLU A 60 0.62 5.83 6.68
CA GLU A 60 -0.55 5.74 5.81
C GLU A 60 -0.62 6.95 4.87
N PHE A 61 -0.84 6.68 3.58
CA PHE A 61 -0.97 7.72 2.56
C PHE A 61 -2.39 7.75 2.01
N ARG A 62 -3.11 8.84 2.28
CA ARG A 62 -4.42 9.12 1.68
C ARG A 62 -4.25 9.76 0.31
N GLY A 63 -4.18 8.90 -0.70
CA GLY A 63 -3.97 9.27 -2.10
C GLY A 63 -2.52 9.63 -2.47
N TYR A 64 -2.27 9.69 -3.78
CA TYR A 64 -0.93 9.87 -4.35
C TYR A 64 -0.30 11.22 -4.04
N GLY A 65 -1.09 12.29 -3.93
CA GLY A 65 -0.56 13.61 -3.57
C GLY A 65 0.07 13.64 -2.17
N ALA A 66 -0.49 12.88 -1.21
CA ALA A 66 0.10 12.75 0.12
C ALA A 66 1.44 12.02 0.08
N LEU A 67 1.52 10.94 -0.71
CA LEU A 67 2.77 10.20 -0.93
C LEU A 67 3.84 11.08 -1.59
N LEU A 68 3.49 11.80 -2.66
CA LEU A 68 4.43 12.66 -3.38
C LEU A 68 4.97 13.77 -2.49
N ARG A 69 4.13 14.43 -1.69
CA ARG A 69 4.60 15.42 -0.72
C ARG A 69 5.60 14.82 0.27
N HIS A 70 5.33 13.62 0.78
CA HIS A 70 6.25 12.94 1.69
C HIS A 70 7.57 12.56 1.03
N ALA A 71 7.54 12.10 -0.22
CA ALA A 71 8.74 11.70 -0.95
C ALA A 71 9.61 12.87 -1.40
N VAL A 72 9.02 14.04 -1.67
CA VAL A 72 9.72 15.23 -2.18
C VAL A 72 10.13 16.19 -1.06
N ALA A 73 9.44 16.17 0.08
CA ALA A 73 9.79 17.01 1.24
C ALA A 73 10.79 16.35 2.20
N ALA A 74 11.21 15.10 1.93
CA ALA A 74 12.28 14.41 2.62
C ALA A 74 13.63 14.76 1.98
#